data_AF-A0A8T4K242-F1
#
_entry.id   AF-A0A8T4K242-F1
#
_cell.length_a   1.000
_cell.length_b   1.000
_cell.length_c   1.000
_cell.angle_alpha   90.00
_cell.angle_beta   90.00
_cell.angle_gamma   90.00
#
_symmetry.space_group_name_H-M   'P 1'
#
loop_
_entity.id
_entity.type
_entity.pdbx_description
1 polymer ?
#
loop_
_entity_poly.entity_id
_entity_poly.type
_entity_poly.pdbx_seq_one_letter_code
_entity_poly.pdbx_strand_id
1 'polypeptide(L)'
;MTIYEASERYSIPLEVLREYERWGLCGVVKKVMGAWQYDDEDIKRLSMILTLHDVGFSNEETESYMRLLLEGSDTEEERLEMLRRHRDSTLDEIHFKQKQLDRLDYLRYQIRKASEEKTKKKS
;
A
#
# COMPACT_ATOMS: atom_id res chain seq x y z
N MET A 1 19.45 3.34 -16.90
CA MET A 1 19.87 3.69 -15.53
C MET A 1 19.99 2.41 -14.71
N THR A 2 21.01 2.26 -13.84
CA THR A 2 21.16 1.08 -12.98
C THR A 2 20.18 1.10 -11.80
N ILE A 3 20.04 -0.03 -11.09
CA ILE A 3 19.17 -0.13 -9.90
C ILE A 3 19.58 0.84 -8.78
N TYR A 4 20.88 1.04 -8.57
CA TYR A 4 21.38 1.97 -7.56
C TYR A 4 21.12 3.42 -7.97
N GLU A 5 21.39 3.77 -9.23
CA GLU A 5 21.10 5.11 -9.75
C GLU A 5 19.59 5.42 -9.70
N ALA A 6 18.73 4.44 -10.00
CA ALA A 6 17.28 4.58 -9.91
C ALA A 6 16.83 4.85 -8.47
N SER A 7 17.39 4.08 -7.52
CA SER A 7 17.12 4.23 -6.10
C SER A 7 17.55 5.60 -5.58
N GLU A 8 18.78 6.05 -5.91
CA GLU A 8 19.29 7.35 -5.47
C GLU A 8 18.54 8.52 -6.12
N ARG A 9 18.31 8.45 -7.43
CA ARG A 9 17.74 9.58 -8.18
C ARG A 9 16.25 9.80 -7.92
N TYR A 10 15.49 8.72 -7.73
CA TYR A 10 14.04 8.77 -7.55
C TYR A 10 13.58 8.39 -6.14
N SER A 11 14.53 8.13 -5.22
CA SER A 11 14.26 7.72 -3.83
C SER A 11 13.37 6.46 -3.75
N ILE A 12 13.50 5.57 -4.73
CA ILE A 12 12.74 4.32 -4.79
C ILE A 12 13.51 3.27 -3.96
N PRO A 13 12.88 2.59 -2.99
CA PRO A 13 13.54 1.54 -2.23
C PRO A 13 14.06 0.42 -3.14
N LEU A 14 15.27 -0.08 -2.85
CA LEU A 14 15.86 -1.20 -3.60
C LEU A 14 14.99 -2.46 -3.58
N GLU A 15 14.18 -2.64 -2.53
CA GLU A 15 13.24 -3.76 -2.43
C GLU A 15 12.18 -3.70 -3.53
N VAL A 16 11.54 -2.55 -3.72
CA VAL A 16 10.54 -2.31 -4.77
C VAL A 16 11.15 -2.51 -6.16
N LEU A 17 12.37 -2.02 -6.37
CA LEU A 17 13.09 -2.25 -7.63
C LEU A 17 13.36 -3.74 -7.89
N ARG A 18 13.73 -4.50 -6.86
CA ARG A 18 13.95 -5.95 -6.96
C ARG A 18 12.64 -6.71 -7.16
N GLU A 19 11.54 -6.29 -6.54
CA GLU A 19 10.20 -6.85 -6.77
C GLU A 19 9.80 -6.68 -8.23
N TYR A 20 9.95 -5.47 -8.75
CA TYR A 20 9.70 -5.16 -10.15
C TYR A 20 10.54 -6.03 -11.11
N GLU A 21 11.83 -6.23 -10.82
CA GLU A 21 12.68 -7.15 -11.60
C GLU A 21 12.22 -8.61 -11.49
N ARG A 22 11.80 -9.06 -10.29
CA ARG A 22 11.35 -10.44 -10.04
C ARG A 22 10.07 -10.79 -10.77
N TRP A 23 9.10 -9.87 -10.82
CA TRP A 23 7.83 -10.12 -11.49
C TRP A 23 7.96 -10.27 -13.02
N GLY A 24 9.08 -9.83 -13.58
CA GLY A 24 9.38 -9.97 -15.01
C GLY A 24 8.36 -9.27 -15.91
N LEU A 25 7.65 -8.28 -15.37
CA LEU A 25 6.48 -7.65 -15.99
C LEU A 25 6.83 -6.92 -17.29
N CYS A 26 8.08 -6.50 -17.44
CA CYS A 26 8.55 -5.85 -18.65
C CYS A 26 9.41 -6.80 -19.46
N GLY A 27 8.77 -7.47 -20.44
CA GLY A 27 9.44 -8.30 -21.45
C GLY A 27 10.41 -7.55 -22.38
N VAL A 28 10.74 -6.28 -22.08
CA VAL A 28 11.48 -5.36 -22.95
C VAL A 28 12.71 -4.75 -22.24
N VAL A 29 12.98 -5.08 -20.98
CA VAL A 29 14.14 -4.47 -20.32
C VAL A 29 15.42 -4.99 -20.97
N LYS A 30 16.11 -4.07 -21.64
CA LYS A 30 17.40 -4.33 -22.29
C LYS A 30 18.41 -4.62 -21.19
N LYS A 31 18.64 -5.90 -20.90
CA LYS A 31 19.79 -6.31 -20.09
C LYS A 31 21.06 -5.93 -20.86
N VAL A 32 21.73 -4.87 -20.45
CA VAL A 32 23.04 -4.50 -20.99
C VAL A 32 24.09 -5.15 -20.11
N MET A 33 24.91 -6.03 -20.69
CA MET A 33 25.93 -6.80 -19.96
C MET A 33 25.36 -7.58 -18.74
N GLY A 34 24.13 -8.07 -18.85
CA GLY A 34 23.48 -8.86 -17.79
C GLY A 34 22.79 -8.05 -16.68
N ALA A 35 22.92 -6.72 -16.67
CA ALA A 35 22.26 -5.85 -15.70
C ALA A 35 21.02 -5.15 -16.29
N TRP A 36 19.97 -4.99 -15.49
CA TRP A 36 18.79 -4.22 -15.87
C TRP A 36 19.13 -2.74 -16.06
N GLN A 37 18.46 -2.12 -17.03
CA GLN A 37 18.58 -0.70 -17.33
C GLN A 37 17.18 -0.10 -17.37
N TYR A 38 16.88 0.73 -16.37
CA TYR A 38 15.59 1.43 -16.25
C TYR A 38 15.54 2.61 -17.22
N ASP A 39 14.42 2.73 -17.92
CA ASP A 39 14.03 3.89 -18.72
C ASP A 39 12.91 4.72 -18.06
N ASP A 40 12.48 5.81 -18.69
CA ASP A 40 11.44 6.69 -18.15
C ASP A 40 10.08 6.00 -17.98
N GLU A 41 9.79 4.96 -18.77
CA GLU A 41 8.54 4.21 -18.66
C GLU A 41 8.58 3.25 -17.48
N ASP A 42 9.74 2.63 -17.22
CA ASP A 42 9.95 1.87 -15.99
C ASP A 42 9.78 2.74 -14.74
N ILE A 43 10.22 4.01 -14.78
CA ILE A 43 10.03 4.94 -13.66
C ILE A 43 8.56 5.23 -13.41
N LYS A 44 7.73 5.40 -14.45
CA LYS A 44 6.27 5.57 -14.27
C LYS A 44 5.64 4.33 -13.65
N ARG A 45 6.05 3.13 -14.08
CA ARG A 45 5.54 1.86 -13.52
C ARG A 45 5.95 1.69 -12.06
N LEU A 46 7.19 2.00 -11.71
CA LEU A 46 7.66 1.98 -10.34
C LEU A 46 6.93 3.00 -9.46
N SER A 47 6.64 4.19 -10.00
CA SER A 47 5.80 5.18 -9.32
C SER A 47 4.38 4.65 -9.05
N MET A 48 3.82 3.87 -9.98
CA MET A 48 2.52 3.21 -9.76
C MET A 48 2.61 2.16 -8.66
N ILE A 49 3.66 1.34 -8.65
CA ILE A 49 3.91 0.33 -7.60
C ILE A 49 4.00 0.98 -6.22
N LEU A 50 4.76 2.07 -6.09
CA LEU A 50 4.82 2.84 -4.84
C LEU A 50 3.45 3.35 -4.42
N THR A 51 2.67 3.89 -5.35
CA THR A 51 1.31 4.37 -5.07
C THR A 51 0.41 3.25 -4.56
N LEU A 52 0.49 2.06 -5.13
CA LEU A 52 -0.30 0.89 -4.72
C LEU A 52 0.08 0.43 -3.31
N HIS A 53 1.38 0.36 -3.00
CA HIS A 53 1.84 0.07 -1.64
C HIS A 53 1.41 1.14 -0.63
N ASP A 54 1.48 2.42 -1.00
CA ASP A 54 1.07 3.54 -0.14
C ASP A 54 -0.43 3.48 0.21
N VAL A 55 -1.27 3.03 -0.73
CA VAL A 55 -2.71 2.81 -0.46
C VAL A 55 -3.00 1.46 0.19
N GLY A 56 -1.97 0.65 0.45
CA GLY A 56 -2.04 -0.57 1.26
C GLY A 56 -2.26 -1.86 0.48
N PHE A 57 -2.04 -1.88 -0.84
CA PHE A 57 -2.05 -3.13 -1.60
C PHE A 57 -0.91 -4.04 -1.14
N SER A 58 -1.21 -5.33 -1.02
CA SER A 58 -0.18 -6.36 -0.85
C SER A 58 0.73 -6.47 -2.08
N ASN A 59 1.83 -7.20 -1.94
CA ASN A 59 2.74 -7.47 -3.06
C ASN A 59 2.02 -8.24 -4.17
N GLU A 60 1.18 -9.21 -3.81
CA GLU A 60 0.40 -10.03 -4.73
C GLU A 60 -0.66 -9.22 -5.48
N GLU A 61 -1.37 -8.33 -4.78
CA GLU A 61 -2.35 -7.43 -5.40
C GLU A 61 -1.69 -6.39 -6.30
N THR A 62 -0.54 -5.86 -5.87
CA THR A 62 0.26 -4.91 -6.65
C THR A 62 0.75 -5.55 -7.95
N GLU A 63 1.30 -6.77 -7.87
CA GLU A 63 1.71 -7.54 -9.06
C GLU A 63 0.53 -7.75 -10.01
N SER A 64 -0.62 -8.19 -9.47
CA SER A 64 -1.83 -8.45 -10.25
C SER A 64 -2.32 -7.18 -10.95
N TYR A 65 -2.39 -6.05 -10.24
CA TYR A 65 -2.77 -4.77 -10.81
C TYR A 65 -1.83 -4.35 -11.94
N MET A 66 -0.51 -4.51 -11.73
CA MET A 66 0.49 -4.14 -12.72
C MET A 66 0.45 -5.03 -13.97
N ARG A 67 0.13 -6.33 -13.85
CA ARG A 67 -0.10 -7.21 -15.00
C ARG A 67 -1.25 -6.69 -15.86
N LEU A 68 -2.39 -6.38 -15.23
CA LEU A 68 -3.54 -5.81 -15.91
C LEU A 68 -3.20 -4.47 -16.57
N LEU A 69 -2.47 -3.59 -15.88
CA LEU A 69 -2.07 -2.29 -16.43
C LEU A 69 -1.25 -2.43 -17.71
N LEU A 70 -0.40 -3.45 -17.80
CA LEU A 70 0.46 -3.71 -18.96
C LEU A 70 -0.27 -4.41 -20.11
N GLU A 71 -1.36 -5.12 -19.82
CA GLU A 71 -2.26 -5.69 -20.84
C GLU A 71 -3.04 -4.60 -21.60
N GLY A 72 -3.28 -3.45 -20.99
CA GLY A 72 -3.76 -2.23 -21.66
C GLY A 72 -5.23 -1.88 -21.37
N SER A 73 -5.94 -1.38 -22.38
CA SER A 73 -7.29 -0.80 -22.21
C SER A 73 -8.38 -1.82 -21.86
N ASP A 74 -8.18 -3.09 -22.23
CA ASP A 74 -9.21 -4.12 -22.06
C ASP A 74 -9.38 -4.56 -20.59
N THR A 75 -8.49 -4.10 -19.71
CA THR A 75 -8.46 -4.45 -18.27
C THR A 75 -8.84 -3.29 -17.34
N GLU A 76 -9.32 -2.17 -17.88
CA GLU A 76 -9.65 -0.98 -17.08
C GLU A 76 -10.69 -1.29 -15.99
N GLU A 77 -11.76 -2.01 -16.35
CA GLU A 77 -12.83 -2.36 -15.39
C GLU A 77 -12.30 -3.29 -14.28
N GLU A 78 -11.41 -4.22 -14.61
CA GLU A 78 -10.81 -5.13 -13.63
C GLU A 78 -9.92 -4.37 -12.64
N ARG A 79 -9.13 -3.41 -13.13
CA ARG A 79 -8.32 -2.53 -12.27
C ARG A 79 -9.18 -1.64 -11.38
N LEU A 80 -10.27 -1.08 -11.92
CA LEU A 80 -11.23 -0.30 -11.14
C LEU A 80 -11.88 -1.14 -10.04
N GLU A 81 -12.23 -2.38 -10.36
CA GLU A 81 -12.83 -3.29 -9.41
C GLU A 81 -11.85 -3.71 -8.31
N MET A 82 -10.57 -3.91 -8.61
CA MET A 82 -9.53 -4.11 -7.57
C MET A 82 -9.46 -2.92 -6.60
N LEU A 83 -9.43 -1.69 -7.13
CA LEU A 83 -9.41 -0.48 -6.31
C LEU A 83 -10.68 -0.34 -5.47
N ARG A 84 -11.85 -0.68 -6.02
CA ARG A 84 -13.14 -0.66 -5.30
C ARG A 84 -13.13 -1.65 -4.14
N ARG A 85 -12.72 -2.90 -4.37
CA ARG A 85 -12.63 -3.91 -3.31
C ARG A 85 -11.68 -3.49 -2.18
N HIS A 86 -10.51 -2.96 -2.53
CA HIS A 86 -9.55 -2.48 -1.54
C HIS A 86 -10.08 -1.31 -0.72
N ARG A 87 -10.75 -0.35 -1.38
CA ARG A 87 -11.42 0.77 -0.73
C ARG A 87 -12.48 0.29 0.27
N ASP A 88 -13.32 -0.65 -0.14
CA ASP A 88 -14.41 -1.14 0.71
C ASP A 88 -13.87 -1.94 1.90
N SER A 89 -12.83 -2.76 1.70
CA SER A 89 -12.14 -3.44 2.80
C SER A 89 -11.49 -2.47 3.79
N THR A 90 -10.85 -1.41 3.29
CA THR A 90 -10.27 -0.34 4.12
C THR A 90 -11.35 0.36 4.95
N LEU A 91 -12.51 0.63 4.34
CA LEU A 91 -13.64 1.27 5.02
C LEU A 91 -14.21 0.38 6.14
N ASP A 92 -14.31 -0.92 5.90
CA ASP A 92 -14.72 -1.89 6.93
C ASP A 92 -13.74 -1.94 8.10
N GLU A 93 -12.43 -1.89 7.84
CA GLU A 93 -11.40 -1.82 8.89
C GLU A 93 -11.52 -0.53 9.71
N ILE A 94 -11.77 0.61 9.06
CA ILE A 94 -12.00 1.89 9.74
C ILE A 94 -13.22 1.78 10.66
N HIS A 95 -14.34 1.26 10.17
CA HIS A 95 -15.54 1.07 10.98
C HIS A 95 -15.30 0.13 12.17
N PHE A 96 -14.51 -0.92 11.96
CA PHE A 96 -14.13 -1.84 13.03
C PHE A 96 -13.28 -1.15 14.10
N LYS A 97 -12.23 -0.43 13.68
CA LYS A 97 -11.35 0.34 14.60
C LYS A 97 -12.12 1.41 15.36
N GLN A 98 -13.07 2.09 14.72
CA GLN A 98 -13.92 3.07 15.38
C GLN A 98 -14.74 2.45 16.51
N LYS A 99 -15.36 1.28 16.28
CA LYS A 99 -16.09 0.55 17.34
C LYS A 99 -15.18 0.15 18.51
N GLN A 100 -13.94 -0.23 18.22
CA GLN A 100 -12.96 -0.54 19.25
C GLN A 100 -12.61 0.70 20.08
N LEU A 101 -12.40 1.85 19.45
CA LEU A 101 -12.16 3.13 20.12
C LEU A 101 -13.34 3.51 21.04
N ASP A 102 -14.58 3.40 20.55
CA ASP A 102 -15.78 3.69 21.35
C ASP A 102 -15.83 2.83 22.62
N ARG A 103 -15.44 1.55 22.51
CA ARG A 103 -15.40 0.65 23.67
C ARG A 103 -14.30 1.04 24.66
N LEU A 104 -13.13 1.42 24.17
CA LEU A 104 -12.02 1.90 25.01
C LEU A 104 -12.42 3.17 25.77
N ASP A 105 -13.05 4.12 25.09
CA ASP A 105 -13.47 5.37 25.72
C ASP A 105 -14.59 5.16 26.75
N TYR A 106 -15.53 4.24 26.49
CA TYR A 106 -16.50 3.84 27.50
C TYR A 106 -15.83 3.28 28.76
N LEU A 107 -14.85 2.38 28.62
CA LEU A 107 -14.12 1.82 29.75
C LEU A 107 -13.36 2.90 30.53
N ARG A 108 -12.69 3.82 29.83
CA ARG A 108 -12.00 4.96 30.46
C ARG A 108 -12.96 5.84 31.25
N TYR A 109 -14.14 6.12 30.69
CA TYR A 109 -15.17 6.90 31.37
C TYR A 109 -15.65 6.22 32.66
N GLN A 110 -15.93 4.91 32.62
CA GLN A 110 -16.36 4.15 33.81
C GLN A 110 -15.33 4.21 34.94
N ILE A 111 -14.04 4.06 34.61
CA ILE A 111 -12.95 4.14 35.59
C ILE A 111 -12.89 5.53 36.23
N ARG A 112 -12.97 6.60 35.42
CA ARG A 112 -12.97 7.98 35.90
C ARG A 112 -14.14 8.26 36.84
N LYS A 113 -15.36 7.91 36.43
CA LYS A 113 -16.57 8.09 37.24
C LYS A 113 -16.47 7.36 38.59
N ALA A 114 -16.03 6.10 38.58
CA ALA A 114 -15.85 5.32 39.81
C ALA A 114 -14.78 5.91 40.73
N SER A 115 -13.76 6.58 40.18
CA SER A 115 -12.75 7.26 40.98
C SER A 115 -13.30 8.50 41.68
N GLU A 116 -14.09 9.33 40.98
CA GLU A 116 -14.71 10.54 41.51
C GLU A 116 -15.73 10.24 42.62
N GLU A 117 -16.52 9.18 42.47
CA GLU A 117 -17.48 8.74 43.49
C GLU A 117 -16.79 8.25 44.77
N LYS A 118 -15.59 7.65 44.66
CA LYS A 118 -14.79 7.25 45.83
C LYS A 118 -14.21 8.46 46.57
N THR A 119 -13.81 9.51 45.86
CA THR A 119 -13.28 10.73 46.49
C THR A 119 -14.38 11.48 47.25
N LYS A 120 -15.59 11.57 46.67
CA LYS A 120 -16.75 12.22 47.32
C LYS A 120 -17.26 11.52 48.59
N LYS A 121 -17.08 10.20 48.71
CA LYS A 121 -17.47 9.44 49.92
C LYS A 121 -16.44 9.51 51.07
N LYS A 122 -15.24 10.05 50.81
CA LYS A 122 -14.16 10.17 51.79
C LYS A 122 -13.98 11.61 52.32
N SER A 123 -14.61 12.60 51.70
CA SER A 123 -14.76 13.97 52.22
C SER A 123 -16.09 14.09 52.96
#